data_AF-A0A850LUM3-F1
#
_entry.id   AF-A0A850LUM3-F1
#
_cell.length_a   1.000
_cell.length_b   1.000
_cell.length_c   1.000
_cell.angle_alpha   90.00
_cell.angle_beta   90.00
_cell.angle_gamma   90.00
#
_symmetry.space_group_name_H-M   'P 1'
#
loop_
_entity.id
_entity.type
_entity.pdbx_description
1 polymer ?
#
loop_
_entity_poly.entity_id
_entity_poly.type
_entity_poly.pdbx_seq_one_letter_code
_entity_poly.pdbx_strand_id
1 'polypeptide(L)'
;MKSSSLLRLFVLLLIFSLSFDCSKKLTDQELLELAQRENSRGNPEKAVSLYEELIRIHPDSEYSPMALFMIAYINANELGNHEKARNVYKEFLEKYPDNELVSSVNFELKNMGKSPDELIK
;
A
#
# COMPACT_ATOMS: atom_id res chain seq x y z
N MET A 1 -40.08 -25.96 29.84
CA MET A 1 -39.24 -26.63 28.82
C MET A 1 -39.19 -25.86 27.46
N LYS A 2 -38.97 -24.54 27.44
CA LYS A 2 -38.79 -23.75 26.18
C LYS A 2 -37.73 -22.63 26.26
N SER A 3 -36.97 -22.52 27.36
CA SER A 3 -36.03 -21.41 27.59
C SER A 3 -34.67 -21.58 26.86
N SER A 4 -34.18 -22.82 26.69
CA SER A 4 -32.86 -23.07 26.07
C SER A 4 -32.83 -22.80 24.56
N SER A 5 -33.94 -22.98 23.84
CA SER A 5 -34.02 -22.73 22.40
C SER A 5 -34.06 -21.24 22.05
N LEU A 6 -34.68 -20.42 22.91
CA LEU A 6 -34.72 -18.96 22.76
C LEU A 6 -33.35 -18.32 23.02
N LEU A 7 -32.60 -18.82 24.01
CA LEU A 7 -31.25 -18.35 24.31
C LEU A 7 -30.27 -18.63 23.16
N ARG A 8 -30.39 -19.80 22.51
CA ARG A 8 -29.57 -20.15 21.33
C ARG A 8 -29.88 -19.28 20.11
N LEU A 9 -31.15 -18.95 19.88
CA LEU A 9 -31.56 -18.06 18.79
C LEU A 9 -31.06 -16.62 19.01
N PHE A 10 -31.05 -16.16 20.26
CA PHE A 10 -30.55 -14.84 20.62
C PHE A 10 -29.02 -14.74 20.48
N VAL A 11 -28.27 -15.78 20.85
CA VAL A 11 -26.82 -15.85 20.64
C VAL A 11 -26.46 -15.84 19.15
N LEU A 12 -27.24 -16.54 18.30
CA LEU A 12 -27.02 -16.53 16.85
C LEU A 12 -27.30 -15.16 16.20
N LEU A 13 -28.30 -14.42 16.71
CA LEU A 13 -28.60 -13.05 16.26
C LEU A 13 -27.53 -12.05 16.72
N LEU A 14 -26.98 -12.21 17.93
CA LEU A 14 -25.87 -11.39 18.43
C LEU A 14 -24.59 -11.62 17.63
N ILE A 15 -24.31 -12.87 17.21
CA ILE A 15 -23.18 -13.20 16.33
C ILE A 15 -23.36 -12.58 14.93
N PHE A 16 -24.60 -12.51 14.42
CA PHE A 16 -24.88 -11.87 13.13
C PHE A 16 -24.68 -10.34 13.18
N SER A 17 -25.01 -9.69 14.30
CA SER A 17 -24.76 -8.25 14.50
C SER A 17 -23.29 -7.87 14.69
N LEU A 18 -22.40 -8.84 14.97
CA LEU A 18 -20.96 -8.61 15.10
C LEU A 18 -20.21 -8.54 13.76
N SER A 19 -20.93 -8.68 12.63
CA SER A 19 -20.33 -8.67 11.27
C SER A 19 -20.55 -7.35 10.51
N PHE A 20 -21.34 -6.41 11.04
CA PHE A 20 -21.44 -5.07 10.48
C PHE A 20 -20.33 -4.20 11.06
N ASP A 21 -19.08 -4.50 10.68
CA ASP A 21 -17.99 -3.55 10.80
C ASP A 21 -18.29 -2.40 9.83
N CYS A 22 -19.00 -1.38 10.32
CA CYS A 22 -19.34 -0.16 9.59
C CYS A 22 -18.14 0.79 9.56
N SER A 23 -16.94 0.26 9.28
CA SER A 23 -15.80 1.07 8.89
C SER A 23 -15.93 1.31 7.38
N LYS A 24 -16.47 2.47 6.99
CA LYS A 24 -16.51 2.89 5.58
C LYS A 24 -15.08 2.84 5.05
N LYS A 25 -14.78 1.87 4.18
CA LYS A 25 -13.48 1.78 3.50
C LYS A 25 -13.38 2.96 2.54
N LEU A 26 -12.26 3.67 2.60
CA LEU A 26 -11.93 4.73 1.66
C LEU A 26 -11.83 4.15 0.24
N THR A 27 -12.15 4.96 -0.77
CA THR A 27 -11.90 4.58 -2.16
C THR A 27 -10.39 4.54 -2.44
N ASP A 28 -10.00 3.90 -3.53
CA ASP A 28 -8.62 3.90 -3.99
C ASP A 28 -8.12 5.30 -4.32
N GLN A 29 -8.96 6.13 -4.97
CA GLN A 29 -8.65 7.54 -5.21
C GLN A 29 -8.48 8.33 -3.90
N GLU A 30 -9.37 8.16 -2.91
CA GLU A 30 -9.25 8.85 -1.62
C GLU A 30 -7.95 8.45 -0.90
N LEU A 31 -7.59 7.16 -0.91
CA LEU A 31 -6.34 6.67 -0.33
C LEU A 31 -5.12 7.24 -1.05
N LEU A 32 -5.18 7.29 -2.39
CA LEU A 32 -4.11 7.87 -3.20
C LEU A 32 -3.88 9.34 -2.86
N GLU A 33 -4.94 10.14 -2.85
CA GLU A 33 -4.87 11.58 -2.56
C GLU A 33 -4.33 11.84 -1.15
N LEU A 34 -4.73 11.02 -0.17
CA LEU A 34 -4.20 11.10 1.19
C LEU A 34 -2.71 10.74 1.24
N ALA A 35 -2.28 9.67 0.56
CA ALA A 35 -0.89 9.26 0.53
C ALA A 35 0.01 10.36 -0.07
N GLN A 36 -0.40 10.95 -1.20
CA GLN A 36 0.31 12.05 -1.86
C GLN A 36 0.37 13.32 -0.99
N ARG A 37 -0.71 13.63 -0.27
CA ARG A 37 -0.77 14.76 0.65
C ARG A 37 0.18 14.59 1.82
N GLU A 38 0.21 13.41 2.43
CA GLU A 38 1.13 13.13 3.54
C GLU A 38 2.59 13.13 3.06
N ASN A 39 2.86 12.65 1.85
CA ASN A 39 4.19 12.76 1.25
C ASN A 39 4.60 14.23 1.09
N SER A 40 3.71 15.05 0.53
CA SER A 40 3.92 16.49 0.35
C SER A 40 4.11 17.26 1.66
N ARG A 41 3.62 16.71 2.78
CA ARG A 41 3.78 17.29 4.13
C ARG A 41 5.09 16.88 4.81
N GLY A 42 5.90 16.03 4.17
CA GLY A 42 7.11 15.49 4.77
C GLY A 42 6.82 14.40 5.81
N ASN A 43 5.72 13.65 5.65
CA ASN A 43 5.39 12.50 6.48
C ASN A 43 5.55 11.19 5.68
N PRO A 44 6.77 10.81 5.27
CA PRO A 44 7.02 9.69 4.36
C PRO A 44 6.51 8.35 4.88
N GLU A 45 6.63 8.06 6.19
CA GLU A 45 6.14 6.82 6.78
C GLU A 45 4.62 6.72 6.70
N LYS A 46 3.93 7.86 6.86
CA LYS A 46 2.47 7.90 6.76
C LYS A 46 2.02 7.74 5.32
N ALA A 47 2.73 8.36 4.37
CA ALA A 47 2.49 8.17 2.95
C ALA A 47 2.64 6.70 2.53
N VAL A 48 3.75 6.05 2.94
CA VAL A 48 3.97 4.62 2.71
C VAL A 48 2.83 3.78 3.27
N SER A 49 2.40 4.03 4.51
CA SER A 49 1.29 3.29 5.13
C SER A 49 -0.01 3.40 4.35
N LEU A 50 -0.29 4.58 3.77
CA LEU A 50 -1.50 4.84 2.98
C LEU A 50 -1.43 4.17 1.59
N TYR A 51 -0.25 4.14 0.96
CA TYR A 51 -0.05 3.38 -0.28
C TYR A 51 -0.17 1.86 -0.04
N GLU A 52 0.39 1.36 1.07
CA GLU A 52 0.26 -0.05 1.47
C GLU A 52 -1.22 -0.39 1.73
N GLU A 53 -1.98 0.53 2.33
CA GLU A 53 -3.41 0.39 2.54
C GLU A 53 -4.21 0.39 1.23
N LEU A 54 -3.86 1.24 0.26
CA LEU A 54 -4.44 1.25 -1.09
C LEU A 54 -4.33 -0.13 -1.72
N ILE A 55 -3.12 -0.71 -1.77
CA ILE A 55 -2.88 -2.03 -2.39
C ILE A 55 -3.60 -3.15 -1.62
N ARG A 56 -3.67 -3.05 -0.29
CA ARG A 56 -4.34 -4.05 0.55
C ARG A 56 -5.86 -4.04 0.38
N ILE A 57 -6.47 -2.86 0.26
CA ILE A 57 -7.93 -2.71 0.19
C ILE A 57 -8.42 -2.84 -1.26
N HIS A 58 -7.64 -2.32 -2.21
CA HIS A 58 -7.99 -2.24 -3.64
C HIS A 58 -6.85 -2.84 -4.50
N PRO A 59 -6.57 -4.15 -4.39
CA PRO A 59 -5.44 -4.79 -5.06
C PRO A 59 -5.46 -4.62 -6.58
N ASP A 60 -6.66 -4.56 -7.18
CA ASP A 60 -6.87 -4.41 -8.62
C ASP A 60 -6.99 -2.94 -9.09
N SER A 61 -6.74 -1.97 -8.20
CA SER A 61 -6.77 -0.54 -8.57
C SER A 61 -5.74 -0.25 -9.66
N GLU A 62 -6.11 0.64 -10.59
CA GLU A 62 -5.16 1.17 -11.58
C GLU A 62 -3.99 1.94 -10.92
N TYR A 63 -4.15 2.36 -9.66
CA TYR A 63 -3.12 3.03 -8.88
C TYR A 63 -2.16 2.07 -8.17
N SER A 64 -2.45 0.77 -8.10
CA SER A 64 -1.60 -0.22 -7.40
C SER A 64 -0.15 -0.25 -7.91
N PRO A 65 0.14 -0.22 -9.24
CA PRO A 65 1.51 -0.12 -9.72
C PRO A 65 2.21 1.15 -9.21
N MET A 66 1.55 2.32 -9.33
CA MET A 66 2.10 3.58 -8.86
C MET A 66 2.33 3.57 -7.33
N ALA A 67 1.41 2.97 -6.56
CA ALA A 67 1.56 2.84 -5.12
C ALA A 67 2.80 2.01 -4.73
N LEU A 68 3.03 0.86 -5.39
CA LEU A 68 4.26 0.07 -5.19
C LEU A 68 5.51 0.88 -5.55
N PHE A 69 5.49 1.57 -6.68
CA PHE A 69 6.61 2.45 -7.08
C PHE A 69 6.90 3.50 -6.01
N MET A 70 5.87 4.19 -5.51
CA MET A 70 6.00 5.24 -4.51
C MET A 70 6.46 4.70 -3.15
N ILE A 71 5.98 3.53 -2.72
CA ILE A 71 6.46 2.88 -1.48
C ILE A 71 7.96 2.64 -1.60
N ALA A 72 8.41 2.06 -2.70
CA ALA A 72 9.82 1.78 -2.91
C ALA A 72 10.66 3.06 -3.01
N TYR A 73 10.18 4.06 -3.75
CA TYR A 73 10.86 5.35 -3.93
C TYR A 73 11.06 6.08 -2.60
N ILE A 74 10.00 6.19 -1.78
CA ILE A 74 10.08 6.85 -0.47
C ILE A 74 11.03 6.10 0.46
N ASN A 75 10.97 4.75 0.45
CA ASN A 75 11.90 3.95 1.24
C ASN A 75 13.36 4.16 0.81
N ALA A 76 13.64 4.25 -0.49
CA ALA A 76 14.98 4.45 -1.00
C ALA A 76 15.53 5.86 -0.72
N ASN A 77 14.72 6.88 -0.99
CA ASN A 77 15.20 8.25 -1.13
C ASN A 77 14.92 9.13 0.10
N GLU A 78 13.90 8.80 0.89
CA GLU A 78 13.52 9.61 2.06
C GLU A 78 13.83 8.89 3.38
N LEU A 79 13.57 7.58 3.45
CA LEU A 79 13.76 6.79 4.67
C LEU A 79 15.12 6.07 4.74
N GLY A 80 15.86 5.98 3.62
CA GLY A 80 17.14 5.25 3.54
C GLY A 80 17.03 3.72 3.66
N ASN A 81 15.81 3.18 3.61
CA ASN A 81 15.50 1.76 3.69
C ASN A 81 15.70 1.06 2.33
N HIS A 82 16.94 1.05 1.83
CA HIS A 82 17.26 0.50 0.50
C HIS A 82 16.87 -0.97 0.31
N GLU A 83 16.98 -1.80 1.35
CA GLU A 83 16.56 -3.20 1.27
C GLU A 83 15.05 -3.33 1.06
N LYS A 84 14.24 -2.60 1.83
CA LYS A 84 12.78 -2.56 1.65
C LYS A 84 12.42 -2.05 0.27
N ALA A 85 13.05 -0.96 -0.18
CA ALA A 85 12.83 -0.41 -1.50
C ALA A 85 13.13 -1.42 -2.62
N ARG A 86 14.26 -2.14 -2.54
CA ARG A 86 14.63 -3.17 -3.51
C ARG A 86 13.60 -4.30 -3.57
N ASN A 87 13.09 -4.74 -2.43
CA ASN A 87 12.10 -5.82 -2.38
C ASN A 87 10.77 -5.38 -3.00
N VAL A 88 10.31 -4.16 -2.69
CA VAL A 88 9.06 -3.62 -3.25
C VAL A 88 9.19 -3.37 -4.76
N TYR A 89 10.34 -2.91 -5.25
CA TYR A 89 10.58 -2.78 -6.69
C TYR A 89 10.59 -4.14 -7.41
N LYS A 90 11.13 -5.20 -6.80
CA LYS A 90 11.04 -6.54 -7.38
C LYS A 90 9.58 -7.02 -7.45
N GLU A 91 8.82 -6.80 -6.39
CA GLU A 91 7.38 -7.09 -6.38
C GLU A 91 6.63 -6.34 -7.49
N PHE A 92 6.97 -5.06 -7.72
CA PHE A 92 6.42 -4.30 -8.85
C PHE A 92 6.72 -5.01 -10.18
N LEU A 93 7.97 -5.40 -10.44
CA LEU A 93 8.37 -6.04 -11.70
C LEU A 93 7.71 -7.41 -11.90
N GLU A 94 7.44 -8.13 -10.81
CA GLU A 94 6.74 -9.41 -10.85
C GLU A 94 5.24 -9.24 -11.15
N LYS A 95 4.58 -8.25 -10.53
CA LYS A 95 3.14 -8.02 -10.68
C LYS A 95 2.76 -7.24 -11.94
N TYR A 96 3.62 -6.31 -12.36
CA TYR A 96 3.33 -5.34 -13.42
C TYR A 96 4.47 -5.28 -14.47
N PRO A 97 4.82 -6.41 -15.12
CA PRO A 97 5.99 -6.50 -16.01
C PRO A 97 5.91 -5.64 -17.28
N ASP A 98 4.70 -5.24 -17.69
CA ASP A 98 4.44 -4.45 -18.91
C ASP A 98 4.02 -3.00 -18.59
N ASN A 99 4.06 -2.58 -17.32
CA ASN A 99 3.65 -1.23 -16.93
C ASN A 99 4.67 -0.18 -17.38
N GLU A 100 4.20 1.03 -17.71
CA GLU A 100 5.04 2.14 -18.18
C GLU A 100 6.16 2.53 -17.21
N LEU A 101 5.99 2.30 -15.90
CA LEU A 101 6.98 2.60 -14.87
C LEU A 101 8.11 1.56 -14.77
N VAL A 102 8.06 0.43 -15.49
CA VAL A 102 9.11 -0.60 -15.46
C VAL A 102 10.50 -0.04 -15.76
N SER A 103 10.61 0.87 -16.73
CA SER A 103 11.87 1.55 -17.04
C SER A 103 12.39 2.37 -15.85
N SER A 104 11.49 3.09 -15.17
CA SER A 104 11.81 3.87 -13.97
C SER A 104 12.22 2.97 -12.81
N VAL A 105 11.53 1.86 -12.57
CA VAL A 105 11.88 0.87 -11.54
C VAL A 105 13.28 0.29 -11.76
N ASN A 106 13.61 -0.08 -13.01
CA ASN A 106 14.93 -0.58 -13.36
C ASN A 106 16.02 0.48 -13.16
N PHE A 107 15.73 1.74 -13.48
CA PHE A 107 16.64 2.85 -13.23
C PHE A 107 16.91 3.02 -11.72
N GLU A 108 15.87 3.06 -10.90
CA GLU A 108 15.98 3.16 -9.45
C GLU A 108 16.77 1.99 -8.86
N LEU A 109 16.46 0.75 -9.23
CA LEU A 109 17.19 -0.44 -8.76
C LEU A 109 18.69 -0.42 -9.09
N LYS A 110 19.06 0.14 -10.25
CA LYS A 110 20.44 0.25 -10.71
C LYS A 110 21.21 1.36 -9.99
N ASN A 111 20.52 2.43 -9.58
CA ASN A 111 21.14 3.66 -9.08
C ASN A 111 20.93 3.92 -7.59
N MET A 112 20.07 3.15 -6.93
CA MET A 112 19.80 3.24 -5.51
C MET A 112 21.10 3.16 -4.68
N GLY A 113 21.24 4.11 -3.75
CA GLY A 113 22.39 4.19 -2.85
C GLY A 113 23.66 4.76 -3.49
N LYS A 114 23.64 5.11 -4.78
CA LYS A 114 24.75 5.82 -5.43
C LYS A 114 24.71 7.30 -5.10
N SER A 115 25.89 7.90 -4.94
CA SER A 115 26.05 9.35 -4.86
C SER A 115 25.79 10.02 -6.21
N PRO A 116 25.43 11.32 -6.24
CA PRO A 116 25.24 12.07 -7.50
C PRO A 116 26.46 12.00 -8.44
N ASP A 117 27.68 12.01 -7.90
CA ASP A 117 28.91 11.93 -8.67
C ASP A 117 29.07 10.60 -9.43
N GLU A 118 28.46 9.53 -8.93
CA GLU A 118 28.44 8.21 -9.57
C GLU A 118 27.41 8.11 -10.69
N LEU A 119 26.48 9.06 -10.81
CA LEU A 119 25.45 9.09 -11.85
C LEU A 119 25.90 9.80 -13.14
N ILE A 120 27.01 10.55 -13.10
CA ILE A 120 27.49 11.41 -14.20
C ILE A 120 28.56 10.72 -15.07
N LYS A 121 29.00 9.51 -14.70
CA LYS A 121 30.01 8.71 -15.44
C LYS A 121 29.36 7.72 -16.40
#